data_AF-A0AA96W861-F1
#
_entry.id   AF-A0AA96W861-F1
#
_cell.length_a   1.000
_cell.length_b   1.000
_cell.length_c   1.000
_cell.angle_alpha   90.00
_cell.angle_beta   90.00
_cell.angle_gamma   90.00
#
_symmetry.space_group_name_H-M   'P 1'
#
loop_
_entity.id
_entity.type
_entity.pdbx_description
1 polymer ?
#
loop_
_entity_poly.entity_id
_entity_poly.type
_entity_poly.pdbx_seq_one_letter_code
_entity_poly.pdbx_strand_id
1 'polypeptide(L)' 'MDSASAKTVAVDEFGTLWRITARYEEDIALVDLLNSTPEPDDSFKRYVLRVPPDQTVSRDAIGWTFGLPPGPTAPRR' A
#
# COMPACT_ATOMS: atom_id res chain seq x y z
N MET A 1 -5.75 -20.79 -17.04
CA MET A 1 -4.80 -19.89 -16.34
C MET A 1 -5.63 -18.75 -15.80
N ASP A 2 -6.10 -18.89 -14.57
CA ASP A 2 -6.93 -17.89 -13.92
C ASP A 2 -6.15 -16.60 -13.79
N SER A 3 -6.63 -15.54 -14.43
CA SER A 3 -5.93 -14.26 -14.55
C SER A 3 -6.26 -13.42 -13.31
N ALA A 4 -5.25 -13.06 -12.53
CA ALA A 4 -5.39 -12.01 -11.52
C ALA A 4 -5.26 -10.63 -12.21
N SER A 5 -6.12 -9.68 -11.82
CA SER A 5 -6.03 -8.30 -12.32
C SER A 5 -5.62 -7.36 -11.21
N ALA A 6 -4.63 -6.49 -11.47
CA ALA A 6 -4.19 -5.46 -10.55
C ALA A 6 -4.73 -4.10 -10.99
N LYS A 7 -5.23 -3.30 -10.04
CA LYS A 7 -5.69 -1.92 -10.26
C LYS A 7 -5.05 -1.00 -9.24
N THR A 8 -4.68 0.20 -9.66
CA THR A 8 -4.22 1.26 -8.76
C THR A 8 -5.42 1.82 -8.00
N VAL A 9 -5.34 1.84 -6.67
CA VAL A 9 -6.34 2.43 -5.77
C VAL A 9 -5.96 3.87 -5.43
N ALA A 10 -4.69 4.09 -5.08
CA ALA A 10 -4.17 5.41 -4.74
C ALA A 10 -2.69 5.52 -5.12
N VAL A 11 -2.28 6.74 -5.46
CA VAL A 11 -0.88 7.15 -5.64
C VAL A 11 -0.70 8.45 -4.87
N ASP A 12 0.29 8.51 -4.00
CA ASP A 12 0.69 9.72 -3.27
C ASP A 12 2.21 9.74 -3.05
N GLU A 13 2.70 10.72 -2.29
CA GLU A 13 4.12 10.89 -1.96
C GLU A 13 4.70 9.74 -1.12
N PHE A 14 3.85 8.94 -0.47
CA PHE A 14 4.27 7.82 0.36
C PHE A 14 4.31 6.49 -0.40
N GLY A 15 3.59 6.38 -1.52
CA GLY A 15 3.68 5.22 -2.39
C GLY A 15 2.44 4.96 -3.24
N THR A 16 2.38 3.76 -3.78
CA THR A 16 1.27 3.28 -4.60
C THR A 16 0.52 2.15 -3.92
N LEU A 17 -0.78 2.34 -3.72
CA LEU A 17 -1.69 1.30 -3.24
C LEU A 17 -2.33 0.59 -4.43
N TRP A 18 -2.13 -0.71 -4.50
CA TRP A 18 -2.68 -1.62 -5.51
C TRP A 18 -3.76 -2.50 -4.89
N ARG A 19 -4.78 -2.84 -5.67
CA ARG A 19 -5.72 -3.92 -5.37
C ARG A 19 -5.63 -5.00 -6.42
N ILE A 20 -5.42 -6.22 -5.96
CA ILE A 20 -5.43 -7.43 -6.78
C ILE A 20 -6.71 -8.17 -6.47
N THR A 21 -7.55 -8.33 -7.50
CA THR A 21 -8.77 -9.14 -7.42
C THR A 21 -8.51 -10.46 -8.12
N ALA A 22 -8.66 -11.56 -7.39
CA ALA A 22 -8.63 -12.92 -7.90
C ALA A 22 -10.06 -13.48 -7.92
N ARG A 23 -10.38 -14.28 -8.95
CA ARG A 23 -11.77 -14.61 -9.30
C ARG A 23 -12.53 -15.43 -8.23
N TYR A 24 -11.85 -15.95 -7.21
CA TYR A 24 -12.43 -16.79 -6.16
C TYR A 24 -11.75 -16.64 -4.78
N GLU A 25 -10.93 -15.60 -4.58
CA GLU A 25 -10.23 -15.36 -3.32
C GLU A 25 -10.59 -13.99 -2.74
N GLU A 26 -10.20 -13.75 -1.49
CA GLU A 26 -10.27 -12.43 -0.88
C GLU A 26 -9.44 -11.43 -1.70
N ASP A 27 -9.97 -10.22 -1.90
CA ASP A 27 -9.17 -9.14 -2.48
C ASP A 27 -7.90 -8.95 -1.65
N ILE A 28 -6.77 -8.72 -2.33
CA ILE A 28 -5.51 -8.40 -1.67
C ILE A 28 -5.16 -6.97 -2.03
N ALA A 29 -4.86 -6.13 -1.03
CA ALA A 29 -4.24 -4.84 -1.26
C ALA A 29 -2.74 -4.92 -0.97
N LEU A 30 -1.95 -4.26 -1.81
CA LEU A 30 -0.51 -4.14 -1.68
C LEU A 30 -0.12 -2.67 -1.67
N VAL A 31 0.75 -2.26 -0.76
CA VAL A 31 1.38 -0.94 -0.83
C VAL A 31 2.83 -1.08 -1.25
N ASP A 32 3.20 -0.34 -2.29
CA ASP A 32 4.55 -0.22 -2.82
C ASP A 32 5.14 1.13 -2.37
N LEU A 33 6.21 1.08 -1.58
CA LEU A 33 6.83 2.25 -0.94
C LEU A 33 8.35 2.20 -0.96
N LEU A 34 8.98 3.36 -0.87
CA LEU A 34 10.41 3.49 -0.55
C LEU A 34 10.53 3.78 0.96
N ASN A 35 11.47 3.14 1.65
CA ASN A 35 11.76 3.50 3.05
C ASN A 35 12.19 4.98 3.15
N SER A 36 11.88 5.64 4.26
CA SER A 36 12.27 7.05 4.52
C SER A 36 13.51 7.18 5.41
N THR A 37 13.88 6.09 6.08
CA THR A 37 15.12 5.97 6.84
C THR A 37 16.06 5.06 6.05
N PRO A 38 17.31 5.49 5.77
CA PRO A 38 18.28 4.63 5.13
C PRO A 38 18.48 3.33 5.92
N GLU A 39 18.77 2.27 5.19
CA GLU A 39 19.26 1.02 5.75
C GLU A 39 20.66 1.25 6.40
N PRO A 40 21.18 0.31 7.21
CA PRO A 40 22.50 0.48 7.84
C PRO A 40 23.68 0.66 6.87
N ASP A 41 23.49 0.38 5.58
CA ASP A 41 24.45 0.58 4.49
C ASP A 41 24.21 1.90 3.71
N ASP A 42 23.43 2.82 4.28
CA ASP A 42 22.98 4.09 3.70
C ASP A 42 22.09 3.95 2.44
N SER A 43 21.67 2.74 2.07
CA SER A 43 20.79 2.53 0.93
C SER A 43 19.31 2.80 1.27
N PHE A 44 18.54 3.19 0.26
CA PHE A 44 17.08 3.17 0.32
C PHE A 44 16.55 1.96 -0.44
N LYS A 45 15.57 1.27 0.14
CA LYS A 45 14.94 0.05 -0.40
C LYS A 45 13.46 0.27 -0.67
N ARG A 46 13.03 -0.30 -1.79
CA ARG A 46 11.63 -0.37 -2.19
C ARG A 46 11.00 -1.64 -1.61
N TYR A 47 9.86 -1.49 -0.95
CA TYR A 47 9.12 -2.56 -0.30
C TYR A 47 7.73 -2.69 -0.93
N VAL A 48 7.23 -3.92 -0.97
CA VAL A 48 5.84 -4.22 -1.30
C VAL A 48 5.24 -4.99 -0.14
N LEU A 49 4.27 -4.39 0.55
CA LEU A 49 3.67 -4.94 1.77
C LEU A 49 2.19 -5.24 1.55
N ARG A 50 1.71 -6.37 2.11
CA ARG A 50 0.28 -6.68 2.15
C ARG A 50 -0.40 -5.82 3.21
N VAL A 51 -1.56 -5.27 2.84
CA VAL A 51 -2.43 -4.49 3.72
C VAL A 51 -3.89 -4.98 3.59
N PRO A 52 -4.78 -4.63 4.53
CA PRO A 52 -6.19 -4.96 4.43
C PRO A 52 -6.81 -4.48 3.10
N PRO A 53 -7.72 -5.24 2.50
CA PRO A 53 -8.30 -4.89 1.20
C PRO A 53 -9.24 -3.69 1.24
N ASP A 54 -9.68 -3.24 2.41
CA ASP A 54 -10.57 -2.08 2.58
C ASP A 54 -9.83 -0.74 2.54
N GLN A 55 -8.50 -0.75 2.55
CA GLN A 55 -7.69 0.47 2.47
C GLN A 55 -7.93 1.22 1.15
N THR A 56 -8.05 2.54 1.24
CA THR A 56 -8.29 3.45 0.10
C THR A 56 -7.29 4.60 0.00
N VAL A 57 -6.41 4.77 1.00
CA VAL A 57 -5.39 5.82 1.08
C VAL A 57 -4.04 5.16 1.35
N SER A 58 -3.01 5.48 0.55
CA SER A 58 -1.69 4.82 0.70
C SER A 58 -1.06 5.10 2.06
N ARG A 59 -1.18 6.33 2.57
CA ARG A 59 -0.68 6.69 3.91
C ARG A 59 -1.28 5.84 5.04
N ASP A 60 -2.59 5.62 5.04
CA ASP A 60 -3.26 4.82 6.07
C ASP A 60 -2.88 3.35 5.96
N ALA A 61 -2.74 2.84 4.73
CA ALA A 61 -2.23 1.50 4.46
C ALA A 61 -0.82 1.30 5.02
N ILE A 62 0.08 2.26 4.83
CA ILE A 62 1.43 2.23 5.42
C ILE A 62 1.35 2.30 6.93
N GLY A 63 0.55 3.20 7.50
CA GLY A 63 0.33 3.31 8.95
C GLY A 63 -0.10 1.99 9.58
N TRP A 64 -1.02 1.26 8.93
CA TRP A 64 -1.48 -0.06 9.37
C TRP A 64 -0.33 -1.08 9.48
N THR A 65 0.63 -1.07 8.53
CA THR A 65 1.78 -2.00 8.59
C THR A 65 2.68 -1.78 9.81
N PHE A 66 2.61 -0.60 10.42
CA PHE A 66 3.32 -0.23 11.66
C PHE A 66 2.41 -0.22 12.90
N GLY A 67 1.16 -0.66 12.79
CA GLY A 67 0.19 -0.67 13.90
C GLY A 67 -0.31 0.73 14.30
N LEU A 68 -0.20 1.72 13.41
CA LEU A 68 -0.70 3.07 13.63
C LEU A 68 -2.19 3.17 13.27
N PRO A 69 -2.99 3.98 13.99
CA PRO A 69 -4.36 4.26 13.60
C PRO A 69 -4.38 5.09 12.30
N PRO A 70 -5.49 5.04 11.52
CA PRO A 70 -5.64 5.88 10.35
C PRO A 70 -5.56 7.36 10.73
N GLY A 71 -4.89 8.14 9.87
CA GLY A 71 -4.76 9.58 10.08
C GLY A 71 -6.04 10.33 9.72
N PRO A 72 -6.16 11.61 10.08
CA PRO A 72 -7.23 12.45 9.56
C PRO A 72 -7.15 12.50 8.03
N THR A 73 -8.18 11.99 7.36
CA THR A 73 -8.30 12.08 5.91
C THR A 73 -8.57 13.54 5.53
N ALA A 74 -7.53 14.26 5.10
CA ALA A 74 -7.75 15.56 4.47
C ALA A 74 -8.37 15.32 3.08
N PRO A 75 -9.42 16.05 2.68
CA PRO A 75 -9.94 15.94 1.32
C PRO A 75 -8.83 16.30 0.32
N ARG A 76 -8.49 15.38 -0.60
CA ARG A 76 -7.61 15.69 -1.73
C ARG A 76 -8.31 16.73 -2.60
N ARG A 77 -7.68 17.88 -2.78
CA ARG A 77 -8.05 18.90 -3.78
C ARG A 77 -7.57 18.50 -5.17
#